data_AF-A0A2I0QGC3-F1
#
_entry.id   AF-A0A2I0QGC3-F1
#
_cell.length_a   1.000
_cell.length_b   1.000
_cell.length_c   1.000
_cell.angle_alpha   90.00
_cell.angle_beta   90.00
_cell.angle_gamma   90.00
#
_symmetry.space_group_name_H-M   'P 1'
#
loop_
_entity.id
_entity.type
_entity.pdbx_description
1 polymer ?
#
loop_
_entity_poly.entity_id
_entity_poly.type
_entity_poly.pdbx_seq_one_letter_code
_entity_poly.pdbx_strand_id
1 'polypeptide(L)'
;SFGDFLQTNTPLLPSGYVEEWYQKDLKKVGIEKSLCEINAMSAAEAVEISLKYNIPLHPNYLLFWEDMDMESHRLLLNFLGNGNLKEEKFYVPYAQEKNGAEKRTLEILGNEHTVENGFIVISNYVSLLFPLGMLEYDSNKKFKFNPQVNFTFR
;
A
#
# COMPACT_ATOMS: atom_id res chain seq x y z
N SER A 1 11.72 9.05 23.23
CA SER A 1 10.35 9.25 23.75
C SER A 1 10.02 10.73 23.79
N PHE A 2 8.75 11.15 23.85
CA PHE A 2 8.35 12.56 24.02
C PHE A 2 9.11 13.25 25.18
N GLY A 3 9.38 12.50 26.26
CA GLY A 3 10.18 13.00 27.39
C GLY A 3 11.61 13.43 27.03
N ASP A 4 12.25 12.77 26.05
CA ASP A 4 13.63 13.09 25.64
C ASP A 4 13.68 14.38 24.81
N PHE A 5 12.65 14.65 23.99
CA PHE A 5 12.51 15.92 23.27
C PHE A 5 12.30 17.08 24.24
N LEU A 6 11.48 16.88 25.28
CA LEU A 6 11.24 17.89 26.31
C LEU A 6 12.49 18.22 27.12
N GLN A 7 13.33 17.22 27.42
CA GLN A 7 14.59 17.43 28.15
C GLN A 7 15.67 18.14 27.30
N THR A 8 15.70 17.88 25.99
CA THR A 8 16.75 18.38 25.10
C THR A 8 16.38 19.67 24.36
N ASN A 9 15.12 20.13 24.48
CA ASN A 9 14.57 21.26 23.72
C ASN A 9 14.74 21.11 22.18
N THR A 10 14.80 19.86 21.72
CA THR A 10 14.87 19.54 20.29
C THR A 10 13.49 19.76 19.65
N PRO A 11 13.39 20.37 18.46
CA PRO A 11 12.11 20.52 17.79
C PRO A 11 11.47 19.14 17.53
N LEU A 12 10.16 19.06 17.73
CA LEU A 12 9.40 17.85 17.46
C LEU A 12 9.34 17.61 15.95
N LEU A 13 9.76 16.42 15.54
CA LEU A 13 9.57 15.96 14.16
C LEU A 13 8.11 15.56 13.94
N PRO A 14 7.58 15.71 12.71
CA PRO A 14 6.27 15.18 12.38
C PRO A 14 6.27 13.66 12.61
N SER A 15 5.22 13.18 13.27
CA SER A 15 4.98 11.75 13.45
C SER A 15 4.59 11.13 12.12
N GLY A 16 5.08 9.92 11.85
CA GLY A 16 4.53 9.07 10.79
C GLY A 16 3.09 8.65 11.07
N TYR A 17 2.42 8.13 10.05
CA TYR A 17 1.06 7.63 10.17
C TYR A 17 1.06 6.20 10.74
N VAL A 18 0.78 6.10 12.04
CA VAL A 18 0.78 4.86 12.82
C VAL A 18 -0.64 4.47 13.25
N GLU A 19 -0.81 3.29 13.81
CA GLU A 19 -2.11 2.69 14.16
C GLU A 19 -2.88 3.51 15.19
N GLU A 20 -2.19 4.25 16.07
CA GLU A 20 -2.83 5.19 17.00
C GLU A 20 -3.44 6.40 16.30
N TRP A 21 -2.83 6.87 15.20
CA TRP A 21 -3.41 7.92 14.36
C TRP A 21 -4.61 7.38 13.59
N TYR A 22 -4.48 6.19 13.01
CA TYR A 22 -5.59 5.53 12.34
C TYR A 22 -6.77 5.29 13.29
N GLN A 23 -6.53 4.87 14.53
CA GLN A 23 -7.57 4.74 15.56
C GLN A 23 -8.30 6.06 15.81
N LYS A 24 -7.59 7.19 15.87
CA LYS A 24 -8.21 8.51 16.03
C LYS A 24 -9.08 8.86 14.83
N ASP A 25 -8.64 8.55 13.62
CA ASP A 25 -9.43 8.82 12.42
C ASP A 25 -10.69 7.95 12.37
N LEU A 26 -10.60 6.67 12.76
CA LEU A 26 -11.77 5.79 12.93
C LEU A 26 -12.76 6.35 13.96
N LYS A 27 -12.26 6.86 15.10
CA LYS A 27 -13.11 7.47 16.13
C LYS A 27 -13.86 8.70 15.63
N LYS A 28 -13.23 9.53 14.77
CA LYS A 28 -13.90 10.70 14.17
C LYS A 28 -15.13 10.33 13.35
N VAL A 29 -15.14 9.14 12.75
CA VAL A 29 -16.27 8.64 11.95
C VAL A 29 -17.20 7.72 12.72
N GLY A 30 -17.01 7.61 14.04
CA GLY A 30 -17.86 6.81 14.93
C GLY A 30 -17.54 5.30 14.94
N ILE A 31 -16.38 4.91 14.43
CA ILE A 31 -15.89 3.52 14.51
C ILE A 31 -14.94 3.42 15.72
N GLU A 32 -15.37 2.72 16.75
CA GLU A 32 -14.52 2.39 17.88
C GLU A 32 -13.93 1.00 17.68
N LYS A 33 -12.61 0.95 17.41
CA LYS A 33 -11.82 -0.28 17.38
C LYS A 33 -10.64 -0.16 18.35
N SER A 34 -10.31 -1.26 19.01
CA SER A 34 -9.08 -1.40 19.78
C SER A 34 -7.86 -1.54 18.87
N LEU A 35 -6.64 -1.29 19.39
CA LEU A 35 -5.41 -1.47 18.60
C LEU A 35 -5.22 -2.91 18.12
N CYS A 36 -5.65 -3.89 18.93
CA CYS A 36 -5.61 -5.31 18.54
C CYS A 36 -6.51 -5.59 17.32
N GLU A 37 -7.71 -5.00 17.27
CA GLU A 37 -8.64 -5.14 16.14
C GLU A 37 -8.18 -4.40 14.90
N ILE A 38 -7.47 -3.28 15.08
CA ILE A 38 -6.84 -2.54 13.99
C ILE A 38 -5.73 -3.39 13.37
N ASN A 39 -4.83 -3.94 14.18
CA ASN A 39 -3.73 -4.78 13.70
C ASN A 39 -4.20 -6.08 13.03
N ALA A 40 -5.33 -6.63 13.46
CA ALA A 40 -5.92 -7.84 12.87
C ALA A 40 -6.77 -7.55 11.62
N MET A 41 -6.88 -6.29 11.19
CA MET A 41 -7.76 -5.89 10.10
C MET A 41 -7.28 -6.44 8.75
N SER A 42 -8.21 -7.04 8.01
CA SER A 42 -7.93 -7.53 6.67
C SER A 42 -7.79 -6.38 5.66
N ALA A 43 -7.03 -6.62 4.58
CA ALA A 43 -6.83 -5.62 3.53
C ALA A 43 -8.15 -5.16 2.89
N ALA A 44 -9.10 -6.09 2.74
CA ALA A 44 -10.43 -5.81 2.20
C ALA A 44 -11.22 -4.85 3.10
N GLU A 45 -11.19 -5.07 4.42
CA GLU A 45 -11.86 -4.18 5.38
C GLU A 45 -11.21 -2.80 5.43
N ALA A 46 -9.87 -2.74 5.39
CA ALA A 46 -9.13 -1.48 5.37
C ALA A 46 -9.50 -0.62 4.14
N VAL A 47 -9.60 -1.24 2.96
CA VAL A 47 -10.02 -0.58 1.72
C VAL A 47 -11.49 -0.15 1.80
N GLU A 48 -12.38 -1.00 2.31
CA GLU A 48 -13.80 -0.68 2.45
C GLU A 48 -14.01 0.56 3.35
N ILE A 49 -13.32 0.61 4.49
CA ILE A 49 -13.37 1.77 5.40
C ILE A 49 -12.81 3.01 4.72
N SER A 50 -11.68 2.90 4.03
CA SER A 50 -11.05 4.03 3.34
C SER A 50 -11.98 4.64 2.30
N LEU A 51 -12.60 3.80 1.44
CA LEU A 51 -13.53 4.25 0.41
C LEU A 51 -14.84 4.82 0.99
N LYS A 52 -15.37 4.21 2.05
CA LYS A 52 -16.67 4.60 2.63
C LYS A 52 -16.58 5.89 3.45
N TYR A 53 -15.52 6.07 4.21
CA TYR A 53 -15.37 7.16 5.18
C TYR A 53 -14.34 8.21 4.77
N ASN A 54 -13.69 8.04 3.61
CA ASN A 54 -12.64 8.93 3.10
C ASN A 54 -11.49 9.13 4.11
N ILE A 55 -11.14 8.04 4.80
CA ILE A 55 -10.00 7.96 5.72
C ILE A 55 -8.80 7.39 4.96
N PRO A 56 -7.56 7.79 5.29
CA PRO A 56 -6.36 7.14 4.73
C PRO A 56 -6.38 5.62 4.87
N LEU A 57 -5.62 4.93 4.03
CA LEU A 57 -5.48 3.48 4.14
C LEU A 57 -4.80 3.11 5.46
N HIS A 58 -5.11 1.93 5.97
CA HIS A 58 -4.53 1.42 7.21
C HIS A 58 -2.98 1.36 7.12
N PRO A 59 -2.24 1.77 8.18
CA PRO A 59 -0.77 1.88 8.19
C PRO A 59 0.00 0.65 7.67
N ASN A 60 -0.40 -0.57 8.07
CA ASN A 60 0.21 -1.83 7.57
C ASN A 60 0.15 -2.02 6.04
N TYR A 61 -0.69 -1.27 5.34
CA TYR A 61 -0.81 -1.31 3.89
C TYR A 61 -0.26 -0.05 3.21
N LEU A 62 0.42 0.82 3.95
CA LEU A 62 1.15 1.96 3.42
C LEU A 62 2.60 1.56 3.13
N LEU A 63 3.04 1.82 1.90
CA LEU A 63 4.41 1.63 1.45
C LEU A 63 5.20 2.94 1.54
N PHE A 64 6.53 2.86 1.38
CA PHE A 64 7.42 4.02 1.40
C PHE A 64 7.41 4.79 0.07
N TRP A 65 6.26 5.38 -0.25
CA TRP A 65 6.06 6.14 -1.50
C TRP A 65 6.92 7.42 -1.58
N GLU A 66 7.37 7.96 -0.44
CA GLU A 66 8.15 9.20 -0.36
C GLU A 66 9.56 9.07 -0.96
N ASP A 67 10.11 7.86 -0.98
CA ASP A 67 11.48 7.58 -1.46
C ASP A 67 11.56 7.30 -2.96
N MET A 68 10.44 7.44 -3.69
CA MET A 68 10.34 7.08 -5.11
C MET A 68 10.27 8.31 -6.02
N ASP A 69 11.06 8.30 -7.10
CA ASP A 69 11.03 9.31 -8.15
C ASP A 69 10.00 9.00 -9.24
N MET A 70 9.67 10.01 -10.05
CA MET A 70 8.65 9.90 -11.10
C MET A 70 9.00 8.87 -12.18
N GLU A 71 10.28 8.69 -12.52
CA GLU A 71 10.68 7.69 -13.51
C GLU A 71 10.52 6.28 -12.94
N SER A 72 10.94 6.04 -11.70
CA SER A 72 10.69 4.76 -11.01
C SER A 72 9.19 4.47 -10.90
N HIS A 73 8.37 5.49 -10.60
CA HIS A 73 6.92 5.33 -10.55
C HIS A 73 6.33 4.89 -11.90
N ARG A 74 6.74 5.52 -13.00
CA ARG A 74 6.29 5.16 -14.35
C ARG A 74 6.77 3.76 -14.76
N LEU A 75 8.01 3.42 -14.41
CA LEU A 75 8.60 2.12 -14.66
C LEU A 75 7.83 1.03 -13.91
N LEU A 76 7.48 1.27 -12.65
CA LEU A 76 6.65 0.38 -11.84
C LEU A 76 5.26 0.19 -12.44
N LEU A 77 4.59 1.26 -12.87
CA LEU A 77 3.26 1.17 -13.52
C LEU A 77 3.31 0.29 -14.77
N ASN A 78 4.31 0.47 -15.63
CA ASN A 78 4.47 -0.36 -16.83
C ASN A 78 4.76 -1.82 -16.48
N PHE A 79 5.56 -2.05 -15.44
CA PHE A 79 5.87 -3.40 -14.97
C PHE A 79 4.63 -4.11 -14.44
N LEU A 80 3.90 -3.47 -13.53
CA LEU A 80 2.68 -4.00 -12.94
C LEU A 80 1.56 -4.16 -13.97
N GLY A 81 1.52 -3.33 -15.02
CA GLY A 81 0.58 -3.47 -16.14
C GLY A 81 0.68 -4.81 -16.88
N ASN A 82 1.84 -5.49 -16.82
CA ASN A 82 2.03 -6.82 -17.39
C ASN A 82 1.66 -7.95 -16.41
N GLY A 83 1.26 -7.60 -15.19
CA GLY A 83 0.89 -8.53 -14.14
C GLY A 83 -0.53 -9.08 -14.26
N ASN A 84 -0.80 -10.13 -13.49
CA ASN A 84 -2.11 -10.76 -13.41
C ASN A 84 -2.43 -11.16 -11.97
N LEU A 85 -3.68 -10.93 -11.55
CA LEU A 85 -4.18 -11.31 -10.25
C LEU A 85 -4.78 -12.72 -10.32
N LYS A 86 -4.17 -13.68 -9.62
CA LYS A 86 -4.62 -15.08 -9.57
C LYS A 86 -4.54 -15.60 -8.14
N GLU A 87 -5.57 -16.31 -7.68
CA GLU A 87 -5.56 -16.98 -6.37
C GLU A 87 -5.15 -16.06 -5.19
N GLU A 88 -5.65 -14.81 -5.18
CA GLU A 88 -5.30 -13.79 -4.16
C GLU A 88 -3.81 -13.43 -4.08
N LYS A 89 -3.05 -13.73 -5.14
CA LYS A 89 -1.67 -13.29 -5.30
C LYS A 89 -1.53 -12.56 -6.62
N PHE A 90 -0.64 -11.58 -6.64
CA PHE A 90 -0.34 -10.84 -7.86
C PHE A 90 0.96 -11.36 -8.47
N TYR A 91 0.87 -11.78 -9.72
CA TYR A 91 1.97 -12.37 -10.48
C TYR A 91 2.42 -11.40 -11.55
N VAL A 92 3.70 -11.06 -11.58
CA VAL A 92 4.29 -10.22 -12.62
C VAL A 92 5.39 -10.98 -13.33
N PRO A 93 5.38 -11.07 -14.67
CA PRO A 93 6.48 -11.66 -15.42
C PRO A 93 7.79 -10.93 -15.10
N TYR A 94 8.82 -11.68 -14.73
CA TYR A 94 10.12 -11.13 -14.34
C TYR A 94 11.26 -11.87 -15.03
N ALA A 95 12.04 -11.12 -15.81
CA ALA A 95 13.28 -11.60 -16.39
C ALA A 95 14.46 -10.82 -15.78
N GLN A 96 15.37 -11.52 -15.09
CA GLN A 96 16.49 -10.89 -14.38
C GLN A 96 17.36 -10.00 -15.28
N GLU A 97 17.48 -10.32 -16.58
CA GLU A 97 18.28 -9.54 -17.53
C GLU A 97 17.61 -8.24 -17.99
N LYS A 98 16.28 -8.13 -17.86
CA LYS A 98 15.51 -6.97 -18.34
C LYS A 98 14.90 -6.14 -17.22
N ASN A 99 14.53 -6.76 -16.10
CA ASN A 99 13.69 -6.17 -15.08
C ASN A 99 14.42 -5.84 -13.76
N GLY A 100 15.73 -5.62 -13.82
CA GLY A 100 16.54 -5.36 -12.63
C GLY A 100 16.16 -4.05 -11.91
N ALA A 101 15.75 -3.03 -12.66
CA ALA A 101 15.34 -1.73 -12.11
C ALA A 101 13.99 -1.83 -11.38
N GLU A 102 13.04 -2.57 -11.95
CA GLU A 102 11.69 -2.78 -11.45
C GLU A 102 11.71 -3.50 -10.10
N LYS A 103 12.54 -4.54 -10.01
CA LYS A 103 12.78 -5.24 -8.75
C LYS A 103 13.38 -4.30 -7.71
N ARG A 104 14.35 -3.48 -8.12
CA ARG A 104 14.96 -2.50 -7.22
C ARG A 104 13.94 -1.48 -6.71
N THR A 105 13.04 -1.01 -7.56
CA THR A 105 11.93 -0.11 -7.17
C THR A 105 10.99 -0.77 -6.16
N LEU A 106 10.63 -2.05 -6.35
CA LEU A 106 9.81 -2.79 -5.39
C LEU A 106 10.50 -2.95 -4.02
N GLU A 107 11.81 -3.17 -4.01
CA GLU A 107 12.61 -3.22 -2.78
C GLU A 107 12.65 -1.87 -2.05
N ILE A 108 12.80 -0.76 -2.78
CA ILE A 108 12.79 0.60 -2.19
C ILE A 108 11.43 0.91 -1.56
N LEU A 109 10.33 0.52 -2.23
CA LEU A 109 8.99 0.69 -1.69
C LEU A 109 8.71 -0.14 -0.43
N GLY A 110 9.56 -1.14 -0.14
CA GLY A 110 9.39 -2.04 1.00
C GLY A 110 8.28 -3.08 0.79
N ASN A 111 7.93 -3.39 -0.47
CA ASN A 111 6.90 -4.39 -0.75
C ASN A 111 7.49 -5.80 -0.69
N GLU A 112 6.99 -6.63 0.22
CA GLU A 112 7.38 -8.03 0.35
C GLU A 112 6.92 -8.86 -0.85
N HIS A 113 7.88 -9.44 -1.57
CA HIS A 113 7.63 -10.22 -2.77
C HIS A 113 8.57 -11.42 -2.86
N THR A 114 8.09 -12.52 -3.46
CA THR A 114 8.91 -13.71 -3.75
C THR A 114 9.16 -13.83 -5.25
N VAL A 115 10.28 -14.44 -5.63
CA VAL A 115 10.60 -14.70 -7.05
C VAL A 115 10.53 -16.20 -7.29
N GLU A 116 9.58 -16.64 -8.11
CA GLU A 116 9.33 -18.04 -8.42
C GLU A 116 9.13 -18.24 -9.92
N ASN A 117 9.87 -19.17 -10.53
CA ASN A 117 9.68 -19.58 -11.94
C ASN A 117 9.65 -18.43 -12.97
N GLY A 118 10.44 -17.37 -12.76
CA GLY A 118 10.43 -16.20 -13.65
C GLY A 118 9.24 -15.25 -13.43
N PHE A 119 8.58 -15.34 -12.28
CA PHE A 119 7.55 -14.41 -11.85
C PHE A 119 7.90 -13.80 -10.50
N ILE A 120 7.56 -12.53 -10.32
CA ILE A 120 7.46 -11.91 -9.00
C ILE A 120 6.04 -12.16 -8.48
N VAL A 121 5.96 -12.76 -7.30
CA VAL A 121 4.71 -13.08 -6.61
C VAL A 121 4.57 -12.16 -5.40
N ILE A 122 3.51 -11.36 -5.40
CA ILE A 122 3.21 -10.40 -4.34
C ILE A 122 1.98 -10.88 -3.58
N SER A 123 2.17 -11.19 -2.30
CA SER A 123 1.09 -11.59 -1.40
C SER A 123 0.26 -10.38 -0.95
N ASN A 124 0.92 -9.30 -0.51
CA ASN A 124 0.25 -8.07 -0.11
C ASN A 124 0.12 -7.07 -1.27
N TYR A 125 -0.62 -7.48 -2.31
CA TYR A 125 -0.79 -6.69 -3.53
C TYR A 125 -1.69 -5.46 -3.32
N VAL A 126 -2.51 -5.45 -2.27
CA VAL A 126 -3.44 -4.34 -1.97
C VAL A 126 -2.67 -3.06 -1.65
N SER A 127 -1.63 -3.16 -0.80
CA SER A 127 -0.76 -2.02 -0.45
C SER A 127 -0.11 -1.35 -1.66
N LEU A 128 0.10 -2.12 -2.73
CA LEU A 128 0.77 -1.64 -3.94
C LEU A 128 -0.23 -1.13 -4.98
N LEU A 129 -1.20 -1.96 -5.33
CA LEU A 129 -2.07 -1.69 -6.47
C LEU A 129 -3.23 -0.74 -6.13
N PHE A 130 -3.66 -0.65 -4.86
CA PHE A 130 -4.73 0.25 -4.46
C PHE A 130 -4.30 1.73 -4.53
N PRO A 131 -3.16 2.14 -3.96
CA PRO A 131 -2.68 3.53 -4.12
C PRO A 131 -2.41 3.92 -5.57
N LEU A 132 -2.03 2.96 -6.43
CA LEU A 132 -1.82 3.18 -7.86
C LEU A 132 -3.12 3.27 -8.67
N GLY A 133 -4.28 3.04 -8.05
CA GLY A 133 -5.58 3.04 -8.74
C GLY A 133 -5.78 1.86 -9.70
N MET A 134 -4.99 0.79 -9.55
CA MET A 134 -5.06 -0.43 -10.37
C MET A 134 -5.95 -1.52 -9.77
N LEU A 135 -6.57 -1.26 -8.63
CA LEU A 135 -7.54 -2.15 -8.00
C LEU A 135 -8.93 -1.55 -7.96
N GLU A 136 -9.88 -2.30 -8.50
CA GLU A 136 -11.30 -2.06 -8.30
C GLU A 136 -11.83 -2.99 -7.21
N TYR A 137 -12.55 -2.43 -6.25
CA TYR A 137 -13.23 -3.19 -5.22
C TYR A 137 -14.70 -3.38 -5.61
N ASP A 138 -15.07 -4.60 -6.00
CA ASP A 138 -16.45 -4.93 -6.38
C ASP A 138 -17.33 -5.15 -5.13
N SER A 139 -18.64 -4.94 -5.25
CA SER A 139 -19.64 -5.16 -4.20
C SER A 139 -19.66 -6.60 -3.67
N ASN A 140 -19.07 -7.55 -4.40
CA ASN A 140 -18.85 -8.93 -3.98
C ASN A 140 -17.61 -9.12 -3.08
N LYS A 141 -17.00 -8.04 -2.58
CA LYS A 141 -15.77 -8.06 -1.77
C LYS A 141 -14.58 -8.70 -2.47
N LYS A 142 -14.54 -8.62 -3.80
CA LYS A 142 -13.45 -9.16 -4.61
C LYS A 142 -12.70 -8.01 -5.27
N PHE A 143 -11.38 -8.09 -5.17
CA PHE A 143 -10.47 -7.21 -5.89
C PHE A 143 -10.41 -7.64 -7.36
N LYS A 144 -10.58 -6.68 -8.26
CA LYS A 144 -10.34 -6.83 -9.69
C LYS A 144 -9.16 -5.98 -10.09
N PHE A 145 -8.21 -6.57 -10.79
CA PHE A 145 -7.09 -5.85 -11.35
C PHE A 145 -7.54 -5.10 -12.61
N ASN A 146 -7.31 -3.79 -12.63
CA ASN A 146 -7.52 -2.95 -13.80
C ASN A 146 -6.18 -2.32 -14.22
N PRO A 147 -5.60 -2.72 -15.37
CA PRO A 147 -4.34 -2.17 -15.85
C PRO A 147 -4.48 -0.73 -16.37
N GLN A 148 -5.70 -0.25 -16.61
CA GLN A 148 -5.96 1.11 -17.10
C GLN A 148 -6.19 2.06 -15.93
N VAL A 149 -5.14 2.79 -15.55
CA VAL A 149 -5.27 3.87 -14.57
C VAL A 149 -5.90 5.08 -15.26
N ASN A 150 -7.22 5.20 -15.20
CA ASN A 150 -7.89 6.45 -15.54
C ASN A 150 -7.57 7.47 -14.43
N PHE A 151 -6.44 8.16 -14.56
CA PHE A 151 -6.09 9.31 -13.72
C PHE A 151 -7.12 10.42 -13.92
N THR A 152 -8.25 10.29 -13.23
CA THR A 152 -9.23 11.36 -13.09
C THR A 152 -8.83 12.09 -11.82
N PHE A 153 -7.88 13.02 -11.94
CA PHE A 153 -7.58 13.95 -10.85
C PHE A 153 -8.89 14.67 -10.52
N ARG A 154 -9.43 14.44 -9.32
CA ARG A 154 -10.53 15.21 -8.75
C ARG A 154 -9.98 16.27 -7.81
#